data_AF-A0A536I4B1-F1
#
_entry.id   AF-A0A536I4B1-F1
#
_cell.length_a   1.000
_cell.length_b   1.000
_cell.length_c   1.000
_cell.angle_alpha   90.00
_cell.angle_beta   90.00
_cell.angle_gamma   90.00
#
_symmetry.space_group_name_H-M   'P 1'
#
loop_
_entity.id
_entity.type
_entity.pdbx_description
1 polymer ?
#
loop_
_entity_poly.entity_id
_entity_poly.type
_entity_poly.pdbx_seq_one_letter_code
_entity_poly.pdbx_strand_id
1 'polypeptide(L)'
;MDPQIAAQAAVDPDRLLEGEDPDTPHPEEARHWIEAYTELLTFKERAVATAHQSLAEMPEVDARLEATRTDFVVLEAERDRLRRRLEFWKRRHLDLTAK
;
A
#
# COMPACT_ATOMS: atom_id res chain seq x y z
N MET A 1 1.66 2.08 19.76
CA MET A 1 1.00 1.08 18.89
C MET A 1 1.87 -0.16 18.93
N ASP A 2 1.29 -1.34 19.16
CA ASP A 2 2.03 -2.60 19.15
C ASP A 2 2.54 -2.89 17.71
N PRO A 3 3.83 -3.22 17.51
CA PRO A 3 4.38 -3.56 16.19
C PRO A 3 3.61 -4.67 15.46
N GLN A 4 3.11 -5.67 16.20
CA GLN A 4 2.36 -6.78 15.62
C GLN A 4 1.02 -6.30 15.03
N ILE A 5 0.34 -5.40 15.75
CA ILE A 5 -0.91 -4.77 15.33
C ILE A 5 -0.66 -3.89 14.10
N ALA A 6 0.45 -3.14 14.08
CA ALA A 6 0.82 -2.30 12.95
C ALA A 6 1.09 -3.12 11.67
N ALA A 7 1.80 -4.26 11.80
CA ALA A 7 2.07 -5.15 10.67
C ALA A 7 0.79 -5.80 10.11
N GLN A 8 -0.09 -6.30 10.99
CA GLN A 8 -1.38 -6.87 10.59
C GLN A 8 -2.25 -5.82 9.88
N ALA A 9 -2.31 -4.61 10.44
CA ALA A 9 -3.07 -3.52 9.86
C ALA A 9 -2.46 -3.03 8.53
N ALA A 10 -1.15 -3.16 8.31
CA ALA A 10 -0.53 -2.69 7.06
C ALA A 10 -1.09 -3.42 5.84
N VAL A 11 -1.39 -4.71 5.99
CA VAL A 11 -1.82 -5.62 4.91
C VAL A 11 -3.33 -5.84 4.84
N ASP A 12 -4.09 -5.31 5.80
CA ASP A 12 -5.55 -5.42 5.84
C ASP A 12 -6.19 -4.79 4.58
N PRO A 13 -6.86 -5.59 3.73
CA PRO A 13 -7.43 -5.10 2.47
C PRO A 13 -8.49 -4.01 2.64
N ASP A 14 -9.17 -3.98 3.79
CA ASP A 14 -10.29 -3.07 4.06
C ASP A 14 -9.85 -1.83 4.86
N ARG A 15 -8.58 -1.79 5.28
CA ARG A 15 -8.07 -0.65 6.06
C ARG A 15 -8.07 0.62 5.23
N LEU A 16 -8.67 1.64 5.82
CA LEU A 16 -8.65 3.03 5.35
C LEU A 16 -7.53 3.83 6.02
N LEU A 17 -7.11 4.92 5.38
CA LEU A 17 -6.35 5.97 6.03
C LEU A 17 -7.26 6.74 6.99
N GLU A 18 -6.66 7.37 7.99
CA GLU A 18 -7.42 8.16 8.97
C GLU A 18 -8.13 9.33 8.28
N GLY A 19 -9.43 9.48 8.52
CA GLY A 19 -10.26 10.53 7.91
C GLY A 19 -10.75 10.21 6.49
N GLU A 20 -10.43 9.04 5.95
CA GLU A 20 -10.89 8.62 4.64
C GLU A 20 -12.37 8.21 4.64
N ASP A 21 -13.19 8.89 3.85
CA ASP A 21 -14.60 8.56 3.62
C ASP A 21 -14.82 8.07 2.18
N PRO A 22 -14.96 6.76 1.93
CA PRO A 22 -15.18 6.20 0.59
C PRO A 22 -16.48 6.68 -0.10
N ASP A 23 -17.47 7.10 0.68
CA ASP A 23 -18.81 7.45 0.21
C ASP A 23 -18.96 8.94 -0.11
N THR A 24 -17.92 9.74 0.14
CA THR A 24 -17.91 11.18 -0.08
C THR A 24 -18.50 11.58 -1.45
N PRO A 25 -19.44 12.54 -1.51
CA PRO A 25 -19.96 13.06 -2.76
C PRO A 25 -19.02 14.07 -3.42
N HIS A 26 -17.89 14.40 -2.77
CA HIS A 26 -17.00 15.50 -3.11
C HIS A 26 -15.85 15.05 -4.02
N PRO A 27 -15.79 15.48 -5.30
CA PRO A 27 -14.68 15.11 -6.19
C PRO A 27 -13.33 15.61 -5.69
N GLU A 28 -13.28 16.73 -4.97
CA GLU A 28 -12.08 17.27 -4.35
C GLU A 28 -11.47 16.33 -3.30
N GLU A 29 -12.30 15.66 -2.51
CA GLU A 29 -11.85 14.66 -1.53
C GLU A 29 -11.33 13.41 -2.23
N ALA A 30 -12.00 12.98 -3.31
CA ALA A 30 -11.50 11.87 -4.12
C ALA A 30 -10.12 12.19 -4.72
N ARG A 31 -9.91 13.42 -5.22
CA ARG A 31 -8.60 13.86 -5.72
C ARG A 31 -7.54 13.88 -4.61
N HIS A 32 -7.88 14.36 -3.42
CA HIS A 32 -6.97 14.36 -2.27
C HIS A 32 -6.45 12.95 -1.95
N TRP A 33 -7.35 11.96 -1.92
CA TRP A 33 -6.94 10.58 -1.67
C TRP A 33 -6.15 9.95 -2.82
N ILE A 34 -6.41 10.32 -4.09
CA ILE A 34 -5.55 9.93 -5.22
C ILE A 34 -4.11 10.41 -4.97
N GLU A 35 -3.92 11.66 -4.54
CA GLU A 35 -2.60 12.23 -4.25
C GLU A 35 -1.94 11.47 -3.09
N ALA A 36 -2.63 11.29 -1.96
CA ALA A 36 -2.11 10.57 -0.80
C ALA A 36 -1.71 9.12 -1.13
N TYR A 37 -2.58 8.36 -1.80
CA TYR A 37 -2.25 6.98 -2.19
C TYR A 37 -1.16 6.88 -3.25
N THR A 38 -1.02 7.89 -4.12
CA THR A 38 0.08 7.94 -5.09
C THR A 38 1.43 8.12 -4.38
N GLU A 39 1.50 9.01 -3.39
CA GLU A 39 2.71 9.21 -2.59
C GLU A 39 3.08 7.95 -1.80
N LEU A 40 2.11 7.34 -1.11
CA LEU A 40 2.32 6.11 -0.35
C LEU A 40 2.76 4.95 -1.24
N LEU A 41 2.13 4.77 -2.39
CA LEU A 41 2.49 3.70 -3.33
C LEU A 41 3.91 3.93 -3.88
N THR A 42 4.26 5.16 -4.25
CA THR A 42 5.61 5.50 -4.73
C THR A 42 6.67 5.19 -3.66
N PHE A 43 6.42 5.54 -2.41
CA PHE A 43 7.28 5.19 -1.28
C PHE A 43 7.40 3.67 -1.14
N LYS A 44 6.28 2.94 -1.19
CA LYS A 44 6.24 1.49 -1.01
C LYS A 44 6.94 0.74 -2.14
N GLU A 45 6.78 1.18 -3.38
CA GLU A 45 7.44 0.59 -4.55
C GLU A 45 8.97 0.69 -4.45
N ARG A 46 9.49 1.81 -3.94
CA ARG A 46 10.93 1.94 -3.65
C ARG A 46 11.39 0.95 -2.59
N ALA A 47 10.63 0.81 -1.49
CA ALA A 47 10.95 -0.14 -0.43
C ALA A 47 10.96 -1.59 -0.93
N VAL A 48 9.97 -1.97 -1.74
CA VAL A 48 9.91 -3.30 -2.39
C VAL A 48 11.10 -3.52 -3.32
N ALA A 49 11.44 -2.52 -4.15
CA ALA A 49 12.59 -2.62 -5.05
C ALA A 49 13.92 -2.80 -4.29
N THR A 50 14.14 -2.02 -3.22
CA THR A 50 15.31 -2.16 -2.36
C THR A 50 15.34 -3.53 -1.67
N ALA A 51 14.22 -3.97 -1.09
CA ALA A 51 14.14 -5.28 -0.44
C ALA A 51 14.46 -6.42 -1.43
N HIS A 52 13.92 -6.35 -2.64
CA HIS A 52 14.21 -7.32 -3.69
C HIS A 52 15.69 -7.38 -4.06
N GLN A 53 16.35 -6.21 -4.19
CA GLN A 53 17.80 -6.15 -4.43
C GLN A 53 18.60 -6.75 -3.27
N SER A 54 18.27 -6.38 -2.03
CA SER A 54 18.93 -6.91 -0.84
C SER A 54 18.77 -8.43 -0.69
N LEU A 55 17.60 -8.97 -1.03
CA LEU A 55 17.37 -10.43 -1.05
C LEU A 55 18.24 -11.12 -2.09
N ALA A 56 18.39 -10.54 -3.29
CA ALA A 56 19.22 -11.11 -4.35
C ALA A 56 20.71 -11.14 -3.99
N GLU A 57 21.18 -10.15 -3.24
CA GLU A 57 22.57 -10.02 -2.79
C GLU A 57 22.86 -10.78 -1.48
N MET A 58 21.84 -11.31 -0.80
CA MET A 58 21.98 -11.97 0.48
C MET A 58 22.68 -13.35 0.32
N PRO A 59 23.89 -13.55 0.87
CA PRO A 59 24.66 -14.77 0.62
C PRO A 59 24.14 -15.97 1.42
N GLU A 60 23.69 -15.74 2.65
CA GLU A 60 23.17 -16.79 3.53
C GLU A 60 21.77 -17.22 3.04
N VAL A 61 21.61 -18.53 2.77
CA VAL A 61 20.40 -19.09 2.14
C VAL A 61 19.20 -19.13 3.08
N ASP A 62 19.39 -19.58 4.32
CA ASP A 62 18.34 -19.66 5.33
C ASP A 62 17.82 -18.27 5.69
N ALA A 63 18.72 -17.28 5.81
CA ALA A 63 18.33 -15.89 6.04
C ALA A 63 17.50 -15.33 4.87
N ARG A 64 17.92 -15.61 3.62
CA ARG A 64 17.20 -15.17 2.42
C ARG A 64 15.83 -15.82 2.33
N LEU A 65 15.73 -17.11 2.64
CA LEU A 65 14.45 -17.83 2.65
C LEU A 65 13.49 -17.29 3.71
N GLU A 66 13.98 -17.02 4.92
CA GLU A 66 13.17 -16.46 6.00
C GLU A 66 12.62 -15.08 5.63
N ALA A 67 13.49 -14.17 5.20
CA ALA A 67 13.10 -12.81 4.78
C ALA A 67 12.15 -12.82 3.57
N THR A 68 12.33 -13.75 2.63
CA THR A 68 11.42 -13.91 1.48
C THR A 68 10.02 -14.35 1.94
N ARG A 69 9.93 -15.23 2.93
CA ARG A 69 8.66 -15.84 3.36
C ARG A 69 7.88 -14.98 4.35
N THR A 70 8.54 -14.05 5.03
CA THR A 70 7.92 -13.23 6.09
C THR A 70 7.89 -11.76 5.69
N ASP A 71 9.05 -11.10 5.62
CA ASP A 71 9.14 -9.66 5.39
C ASP A 71 8.69 -9.25 3.99
N PHE A 72 9.16 -9.96 2.96
CA PHE A 72 8.85 -9.61 1.58
C PHE A 72 7.36 -9.77 1.26
N VAL A 73 6.74 -10.85 1.79
CA VAL A 73 5.29 -11.08 1.63
C VAL A 73 4.47 -9.93 2.20
N VAL A 74 4.86 -9.40 3.37
CA VAL A 74 4.17 -8.25 3.99
C VAL A 74 4.34 -7.00 3.14
N LEU A 75 5.54 -6.72 2.65
CA LEU A 75 5.81 -5.56 1.78
C LEU A 75 5.00 -5.60 0.49
N GLU A 76 4.90 -6.78 -0.14
CA GLU A 76 4.10 -6.96 -1.36
C GLU A 76 2.60 -6.82 -1.09
N ALA A 77 2.10 -7.40 0.00
CA ALA A 77 0.70 -7.31 0.37
C ALA A 77 0.27 -5.86 0.66
N GLU A 78 1.12 -5.08 1.34
CA GLU A 78 0.88 -3.65 1.58
C GLU A 78 0.91 -2.85 0.28
N ARG A 79 1.89 -3.09 -0.62
CA ARG A 79 1.93 -2.47 -1.96
C ARG A 79 0.63 -2.73 -2.71
N ASP A 80 0.16 -3.97 -2.72
CA ASP A 80 -1.03 -4.36 -3.47
C ASP A 80 -2.30 -3.74 -2.90
N ARG A 81 -2.40 -3.62 -1.58
CA ARG A 81 -3.48 -2.88 -0.91
C ARG A 81 -3.48 -1.41 -1.34
N LEU A 82 -2.34 -0.71 -1.24
CA LEU A 82 -2.22 0.69 -1.64
C LEU A 82 -2.60 0.90 -3.11
N ARG A 83 -2.15 0.00 -4.00
CA ARG A 83 -2.50 0.02 -5.43
C ARG A 83 -4.00 -0.13 -5.66
N ARG A 84 -4.66 -1.12 -5.03
CA ARG A 84 -6.11 -1.30 -5.15
C ARG A 84 -6.87 -0.06 -4.69
N ARG A 85 -6.42 0.58 -3.61
CA ARG A 85 -7.08 1.73 -3.03
C ARG A 85 -6.88 3.00 -3.87
N LEU A 86 -5.69 3.19 -4.46
CA LEU A 86 -5.47 4.22 -5.48
C LEU A 86 -6.41 4.04 -6.67
N GLU A 87 -6.59 2.80 -7.12
CA GLU A 87 -7.44 2.49 -8.26
C GLU A 87 -8.93 2.75 -7.96
N PHE A 88 -9.38 2.42 -6.74
CA PHE A 88 -10.71 2.80 -6.25
C PHE A 88 -10.92 4.32 -6.36
N TRP A 89 -10.00 5.13 -5.83
CA TRP A 89 -10.16 6.58 -5.83
C TRP A 89 -10.12 7.21 -7.22
N LYS A 90 -9.27 6.68 -8.12
CA LYS A 90 -9.25 7.10 -9.52
C LYS A 90 -10.61 6.87 -10.20
N ARG A 91 -11.22 5.69 -10.00
CA ARG A 91 -12.56 5.40 -10.54
C ARG A 91 -13.61 6.31 -9.90
N ARG A 92 -13.60 6.45 -8.58
CA ARG A 92 -14.54 7.29 -7.83
C ARG A 92 -14.51 8.75 -8.28
N HIS A 93 -13.32 9.33 -8.47
CA HIS A 93 -13.16 10.70 -8.96
C HIS A 93 -13.76 10.87 -10.36
N LEU A 94 -13.51 9.92 -11.28
CA LEU A 94 -14.13 9.95 -12.62
C LEU A 94 -15.66 9.93 -12.53
N ASP A 95 -16.22 9.05 -11.71
CA ASP A 95 -17.68 8.95 -11.50
C ASP A 95 -18.31 10.22 -10.91
N LEU A 96 -17.56 10.95 -10.05
CA LEU A 96 -18.02 12.19 -9.44
C LEU A 96 -17.94 13.38 -10.39
N THR A 97 -16.93 13.42 -11.25
CA THR A 97 -16.73 14.52 -12.23
C THR A 97 -17.54 14.36 -13.51
N ALA A 98 -18.02 13.16 -13.80
CA ALA A 98 -18.87 12.87 -14.96
C ALA A 98 -20.35 13.23 -14.75
N LYS A 99 -20.74 13.67 -13.55
CA LYS A 99 -22.10 14.10 -13.20
C LYS A 99 -22.23 15.62 -13.34
#